data_AF-A0A8S9FNU2-F1
#
_entry.id   AF-A0A8S9FNU2-F1
#
_cell.length_a   1.000
_cell.length_b   1.000
_cell.length_c   1.000
_cell.angle_alpha   90.00
_cell.angle_beta   90.00
_cell.angle_gamma   90.00
#
_symmetry.space_group_name_H-M   'P 1'
#
loop_
_entity.id
_entity.type
_entity.pdbx_description
1 polymer ?
#
loop_
_entity_poly.entity_id
_entity_poly.type
_entity_poly.pdbx_seq_one_letter_code
_entity_poly.pdbx_strand_id
1 'polypeptide(L)'
;MCLVSIGVRVTLIIQPDTDFEINEDCLFFPDDEDDDSVDKMVSLIRDGARFTKKMFIGGATSADVERMREEAEAEALAKKKKRRKIPCQTIPTPTQAPVDA
;
A
#
# COMPACT_ATOMS: atom_id res chain seq x y z
N MET A 1 15.06 22.99 -13.31
CA MET A 1 15.73 22.91 -14.62
C MET A 1 14.94 21.94 -15.49
N CYS A 2 14.54 22.34 -16.71
CA CYS A 2 13.72 21.49 -17.58
C CYS A 2 14.62 20.66 -18.51
N LEU A 3 14.63 19.34 -18.35
CA LEU A 3 15.22 18.45 -19.34
C LEU A 3 14.23 18.28 -20.48
N VAL A 4 14.55 18.86 -21.64
CA VAL A 4 13.79 18.68 -22.87
C VAL A 4 14.29 17.41 -23.55
N SER A 5 13.55 16.32 -23.41
CA SER A 5 13.69 15.14 -24.26
C SER A 5 12.46 15.08 -25.15
N ILE A 6 12.68 15.20 -26.47
CA ILE A 6 11.72 15.07 -27.59
C ILE A 6 10.24 15.33 -27.20
N GLY A 7 9.79 16.57 -27.39
CA GLY A 7 8.37 16.91 -27.60
C GLY A 7 7.42 16.82 -26.40
N VAL A 8 7.86 16.44 -25.21
CA VAL A 8 7.00 16.41 -24.01
C VAL A 8 7.54 17.37 -22.95
N ARG A 9 6.71 18.33 -22.53
CA ARG A 9 7.02 19.24 -21.42
C ARG A 9 6.57 18.59 -20.11
N VAL A 10 7.53 18.06 -19.35
CA VAL A 10 7.28 17.58 -17.99
C VAL A 10 7.55 18.72 -17.02
N THR A 11 6.49 19.18 -16.35
CA THR A 11 6.58 20.13 -15.23
C THR A 11 6.38 19.38 -13.92
N LEU A 12 7.28 19.57 -12.96
CA LEU A 12 7.07 19.04 -11.61
C LEU A 12 5.85 19.72 -10.99
N ILE A 13 4.94 18.91 -10.44
CA ILE A 13 3.75 19.41 -9.73
C ILE A 13 4.09 19.73 -8.27
N ILE A 14 5.14 19.10 -7.73
CA ILE A 14 5.66 19.31 -6.38
C ILE A 14 7.02 19.98 -6.51
N GLN A 15 7.19 21.15 -5.88
CA GLN A 15 8.48 21.82 -5.85
C GLN A 15 9.44 21.00 -4.98
N PRO A 16 10.69 20.77 -5.42
CA PRO A 16 11.67 20.13 -4.56
C PRO A 16 11.88 21.05 -3.35
N ASP A 17 11.52 20.54 -2.19
CA ASP A 17 11.67 21.24 -0.94
C ASP A 17 13.17 21.33 -0.65
N THR A 18 13.76 22.49 -0.92
CA THR A 18 15.23 22.68 -0.91
C THR A 18 15.72 23.16 0.46
N ASP A 19 14.80 23.47 1.38
CA ASP A 19 15.08 23.96 2.73
C ASP A 19 15.25 22.84 3.76
N PHE A 20 15.19 21.58 3.33
CA PHE A 20 15.40 20.42 4.21
C PHE A 20 16.82 19.90 4.02
N GLU A 21 17.70 20.25 4.94
CA GLU A 21 18.98 19.55 5.09
C GLU A 21 18.68 18.11 5.55
N ILE A 22 18.80 17.17 4.62
CA ILE A 22 18.70 15.74 4.94
C ILE A 22 19.97 15.39 5.71
N ASN A 23 19.83 15.20 7.03
CA ASN A 23 20.93 14.65 7.81
C ASN A 23 21.09 13.18 7.45
N GLU A 24 22.12 12.87 6.66
CA GLU A 24 22.43 11.49 6.23
C GLU A 24 22.69 10.57 7.42
N ASP A 25 23.16 11.11 8.55
CA ASP A 25 23.36 10.35 9.81
C ASP A 25 22.03 9.86 10.42
N CYS A 26 20.90 10.49 10.07
CA CYS A 26 19.56 10.07 10.47
C CYS A 26 18.92 9.05 9.51
N LEU A 27 19.55 8.77 8.37
CA LEU A 27 19.09 7.76 7.40
C LEU A 27 19.75 6.40 7.59
N PHE A 28 20.42 6.20 8.72
CA PHE A 28 21.04 4.92 9.07
C PHE A 28 20.08 4.08 9.91
N PHE A 29 19.91 2.82 9.50
CA PHE A 29 19.37 1.79 10.39
C PHE A 29 20.54 1.26 11.21
N PRO A 30 20.52 1.38 12.55
CA PRO A 30 21.55 0.75 13.37
C PRO A 30 21.62 -0.73 13.06
N ASP A 31 22.78 -1.22 12.64
CA ASP A 31 23.08 -2.64 12.43
C ASP A 31 23.15 -3.40 13.76
N ASP A 32 23.30 -2.66 14.86
CA ASP A 32 23.59 -3.16 16.22
C ASP A 32 22.35 -3.35 17.09
N GLU A 33 21.18 -3.69 16.52
CA GLU A 33 20.10 -4.25 17.34
C GLU A 33 20.33 -5.77 17.48
N ASP A 34 21.26 -6.13 18.35
CA ASP A 34 21.41 -7.51 18.81
C ASP A 34 20.11 -7.92 19.53
N ASP A 35 19.28 -8.71 18.85
CA ASP A 35 18.06 -9.28 19.44
C ASP A 35 18.40 -10.62 20.11
N ASP A 36 18.52 -10.59 21.44
CA ASP A 36 18.74 -11.75 22.31
C ASP A 36 17.80 -12.93 21.97
N SER A 37 16.58 -12.65 21.52
CA SER A 37 15.60 -13.67 21.12
C SER A 37 16.01 -14.38 19.84
N VAL A 38 16.50 -13.64 18.86
CA VAL A 38 16.98 -14.16 17.58
C VAL A 38 18.25 -14.99 17.81
N ASP A 39 19.20 -14.49 18.58
CA ASP A 39 20.44 -15.21 18.89
C ASP A 39 20.19 -16.54 19.60
N LYS A 40 19.26 -16.53 20.55
CA LYS A 40 18.82 -17.75 21.22
C LYS A 40 18.15 -18.73 20.26
N MET A 41 17.33 -18.23 19.34
CA MET A 41 16.68 -19.07 18.32
C MET A 41 17.71 -19.71 17.40
N VAL A 42 18.69 -18.94 16.92
CA VAL A 42 19.78 -19.42 16.06
C VAL A 42 20.62 -20.47 16.78
N SER A 43 20.92 -20.26 18.07
CA SER A 43 21.64 -21.23 18.90
C SER A 43 20.88 -22.55 19.01
N LEU A 44 19.58 -22.51 19.28
CA LEU A 44 18.73 -23.72 19.33
C LEU A 44 18.67 -24.47 17.99
N ILE A 45 18.64 -23.75 16.87
CA ILE A 45 18.69 -24.37 15.53
C ILE A 45 20.03 -25.08 15.33
N ARG A 46 21.15 -24.44 15.71
CA ARG A 46 22.49 -25.03 15.60
C ARG A 46 22.63 -26.29 16.45
N ASP A 47 22.04 -26.29 17.64
CA ASP A 47 22.02 -27.43 18.57
C ASP A 47 21.07 -28.56 18.13
N GLY A 48 20.36 -28.39 17.01
CA GLY A 48 19.45 -29.39 16.46
C GLY A 48 18.11 -29.48 17.18
N ALA A 49 17.70 -28.44 17.92
CA ALA A 49 16.40 -28.38 18.56
C ALA A 49 15.28 -28.44 17.51
N ARG A 50 14.28 -29.31 17.73
CA ARG A 50 13.12 -29.44 16.85
C ARG A 50 12.00 -28.53 17.28
N PHE A 51 11.75 -27.50 16.49
CA PHE A 51 10.56 -26.65 16.63
C PHE A 51 9.33 -27.40 16.12
N THR A 52 8.26 -27.40 16.91
CA THR A 52 6.99 -28.05 16.57
C THR A 52 5.88 -27.03 16.55
N LYS A 53 4.82 -27.26 15.74
CA LYS A 53 3.71 -26.30 15.57
C LYS A 53 3.10 -25.82 16.88
N LYS A 54 3.06 -26.67 17.91
CA LYS A 54 2.55 -26.34 19.26
C LYS A 54 3.38 -25.30 20.03
N MET A 55 4.62 -25.05 19.62
CA MET A 55 5.53 -24.09 20.27
C MET A 55 5.29 -22.65 19.79
N PHE A 56 4.62 -22.47 18.65
CA PHE A 56 4.24 -21.16 18.13
C PHE A 56 2.78 -20.91 18.48
N ILE A 57 2.56 -20.10 19.51
CA ILE A 57 1.23 -19.74 20.00
C ILE A 57 0.89 -18.36 19.44
N GLY A 58 -0.27 -18.24 18.78
CA GLY A 58 -0.75 -16.99 18.20
C GLY A 58 -1.10 -17.09 16.72
N GLY A 59 -1.49 -15.96 16.13
CA GLY A 59 -1.92 -15.85 14.73
C GLY A 59 -3.39 -16.24 14.50
N ALA A 60 -3.88 -15.95 13.29
CA ALA A 60 -5.21 -16.37 12.86
C ALA A 60 -5.22 -17.90 12.68
N THR A 61 -6.21 -18.57 13.27
CA THR A 61 -6.41 -19.99 13.05
C THR A 61 -6.93 -20.25 11.64
N SER A 62 -6.86 -21.50 11.18
CA SER A 62 -7.46 -21.89 9.89
C SER A 62 -8.94 -21.51 9.79
N ALA A 63 -9.68 -21.63 10.90
CA ALA A 63 -11.08 -21.23 10.97
C ALA A 63 -11.25 -19.72 10.86
N ASP A 64 -10.37 -18.93 11.50
CA ASP A 64 -10.40 -17.48 11.37
C ASP A 64 -10.13 -17.04 9.91
N VAL A 65 -9.19 -17.71 9.25
CA VAL A 65 -8.87 -17.46 7.83
C VAL A 65 -10.04 -17.83 6.91
N GLU A 66 -10.72 -18.95 7.19
CA GLU A 66 -11.93 -19.36 6.44
C GLU A 66 -13.03 -18.30 6.55
N ARG A 67 -13.33 -17.83 7.77
CA ARG A 67 -14.33 -16.77 7.99
C ARG A 67 -13.95 -15.48 7.26
N MET A 68 -12.68 -15.08 7.31
CA MET A 68 -12.22 -13.87 6.59
C MET A 68 -12.43 -13.97 5.07
N ARG A 69 -12.29 -15.17 4.49
CA ARG A 69 -12.57 -15.40 3.07
C ARG A 69 -14.04 -15.26 2.76
N GLU A 70 -14.90 -15.90 3.55
CA GLU A 70 -16.36 -15.82 3.39
C GLU A 70 -16.87 -14.38 3.51
N GLU A 71 -16.38 -13.64 4.51
CA GLU A 71 -16.72 -12.23 4.71
C GLU A 71 -16.29 -11.37 3.52
N ALA A 72 -15.08 -11.57 2.99
CA ALA A 72 -14.58 -10.85 1.82
C ALA A 72 -15.41 -11.13 0.55
N GLU A 73 -15.81 -12.39 0.36
CA GLU A 73 -16.68 -12.79 -0.77
C GLU A 73 -18.08 -12.18 -0.64
N ALA A 74 -18.67 -12.21 0.55
CA ALA A 74 -19.96 -11.61 0.84
C ALA A 74 -19.95 -10.09 0.59
N GLU A 75 -18.89 -9.40 1.01
CA GLU A 75 -18.72 -7.97 0.80
C GLU A 75 -18.56 -7.63 -0.70
N ALA A 76 -17.78 -8.42 -1.45
CA ALA A 76 -17.60 -8.24 -2.89
C ALA A 76 -18.94 -8.39 -3.65
N LEU A 77 -19.76 -9.37 -3.27
CA LEU A 77 -21.09 -9.57 -3.83
C LEU A 77 -22.06 -8.44 -3.47
N ALA A 78 -22.00 -7.91 -2.25
CA ALA A 78 -22.81 -6.78 -1.81
C ALA A 78 -22.48 -5.49 -2.58
N LYS A 79 -21.19 -5.20 -2.81
CA LYS A 79 -20.74 -4.06 -3.62
C LYS A 79 -21.18 -4.15 -5.08
N LYS A 80 -21.17 -5.36 -5.68
CA LYS A 80 -21.69 -5.60 -7.04
C LYS A 80 -23.19 -5.32 -7.17
N LYS A 81 -23.99 -5.66 -6.15
CA LYS A 81 -25.44 -5.38 -6.14
C LYS A 81 -25.77 -3.90 -6.00
N LYS A 82 -24.94 -3.13 -5.28
CA LYS A 82 -25.14 -1.69 -5.06
C LYS A 82 -24.83 -0.83 -6.31
N ARG A 83 -23.91 -1.26 -7.17
CA ARG A 83 -23.54 -0.54 -8.41
C ARG A 83 -24.57 -0.59 -9.54
N ARG A 84 -25.63 -1.40 -9.43
CA ARG A 84 -26.66 -1.56 -10.49
C ARG A 84 -27.80 -0.54 -10.45
N LYS A 85 -27.78 0.46 -9.57
CA LYS A 85 -28.88 1.44 -9.39
C LYS A 85 -28.48 2.91 -9.60
N ILE A 86 -27.57 3.20 -10.53
CA ILE A 86 -27.35 4.59 -10.96
C ILE A 86 -27.61 4.64 -12.47
N PRO A 87 -28.77 5.16 -12.92
CA PRO A 87 -28.94 5.51 -14.32
C PRO A 87 -27.93 6.60 -14.66
N CYS A 88 -27.10 6.33 -15.67
CA CYS A 88 -26.22 7.32 -16.25
C CYS A 88 -27.10 8.43 -16.85
N GLN A 89 -27.10 9.62 -16.25
CA GLN A 89 -27.72 10.79 -16.86
C GLN A 89 -26.70 11.42 -17.82
N THR A 90 -27.05 11.42 -19.10
CA THR A 90 -26.36 12.11 -20.18
C THR A 90 -26.41 13.62 -19.93
N ILE A 91 -25.25 14.26 -19.85
CA ILE A 91 -25.14 15.72 -19.75
C ILE A 91 -25.49 16.33 -21.12
N PRO A 92 -26.46 17.25 -21.23
CA PRO A 92 -26.72 17.96 -22.48
C PRO A 92 -25.64 19.00 -22.77
N THR A 93 -25.22 19.05 -24.03
CA THR A 93 -24.31 20.02 -24.65
C THR A 93 -24.74 21.47 -24.37
N PRO A 94 -23.85 22.37 -23.92
CA PRO A 94 -24.17 23.79 -23.88
C PRO A 94 -24.07 24.38 -25.30
N THR A 95 -25.23 24.79 -25.84
CA THR A 95 -25.35 25.64 -27.02
C THR A 95 -24.68 27.00 -26.74
N GLN A 96 -23.61 27.33 -27.48
CA GLN A 96 -23.06 28.68 -27.50
C GLN A 96 -23.97 29.59 -28.34
N ALA A 97 -24.40 30.71 -27.76
CA ALA A 97 -25.11 31.78 -28.46
C ALA A 97 -24.12 32.63 -29.30
N PRO A 98 -24.56 33.20 -30.44
CA PRO A 98 -23.73 34.08 -31.26
C PRO A 98 -23.57 35.43 -30.56
N VAL A 99 -22.35 35.95 -30.52
CA VAL A 99 -22.06 37.34 -30.14
C VAL A 99 -22.11 38.18 -31.42
N ASP A 100 -23.11 39.05 -31.54
CA ASP A 100 -23.19 40.03 -32.63
C ASP A 100 -22.10 41.11 -32.47
N ALA A 101 -21.57 41.55 -33.61
CA ALA A 101 -20.58 42.62 -33.76
C ALA A 101 -21.26 43.94 -34.15
#